data_AF-A0A6I2WP97-F1
#
_entry.id   AF-A0A6I2WP97-F1
#
_cell.length_a   1.000
_cell.length_b   1.000
_cell.length_c   1.000
_cell.angle_alpha   90.00
_cell.angle_beta   90.00
_cell.angle_gamma   90.00
#
_symmetry.space_group_name_H-M   'P 1'
#
loop_
_entity.id
_entity.type
_entity.pdbx_description
1 polymer ?
#
loop_
_entity_poly.entity_id
_entity_poly.type
_entity_poly.pdbx_seq_one_letter_code
_entity_poly.pdbx_strand_id
1 'polypeptide(L)'
;GLPDVASLFKNVADGETGHAHGHLEYLAEVGDPASGEPIGDTEQNLKASIAGETYEYTQMYPGFAKTARDEGFSEIAEWFETLARAEKSHAGRFSDGLKSLA
;
A
#
# COMPACT_ATOMS: atom_id res chain seq x y z
N GLY A 1 4.14 -20.11 35.04
CA GLY A 1 3.69 -19.92 33.64
C GLY A 1 3.99 -21.16 32.82
N LEU A 2 3.76 -21.12 31.49
CA LEU A 2 3.99 -22.23 30.54
C LEU A 2 5.14 -21.88 29.57
N PRO A 3 6.41 -22.11 29.94
CA PRO A 3 7.58 -21.64 29.18
C PRO A 3 7.72 -22.28 27.80
N ASP A 4 7.36 -23.55 27.64
CA ASP A 4 7.47 -24.26 26.36
C ASP A 4 6.46 -23.72 25.33
N VAL A 5 5.25 -23.41 25.78
CA VAL A 5 4.20 -22.80 24.95
C VAL A 5 4.62 -21.40 24.50
N ALA A 6 5.19 -20.59 25.40
CA ALA A 6 5.71 -19.28 25.03
C ALA A 6 6.85 -19.36 24.00
N SER A 7 7.74 -20.35 24.14
CA SER A 7 8.85 -20.58 23.21
C SER A 7 8.34 -21.02 21.82
N LEU A 8 7.29 -21.84 21.77
CA LEU A 8 6.65 -22.23 20.51
C LEU A 8 6.12 -21.00 19.75
N PHE A 9 5.34 -20.14 20.41
CA PHE A 9 4.81 -18.93 19.77
C PHE A 9 5.91 -18.00 19.27
N LYS A 10 6.99 -17.85 20.05
CA LYS A 10 8.13 -17.04 19.63
C LYS A 10 8.80 -17.61 18.38
N ASN A 11 9.09 -18.90 18.35
CA ASN A 11 9.74 -19.53 17.20
C ASN A 11 8.90 -19.41 15.92
N VAL A 12 7.58 -19.57 16.04
CA VAL A 12 6.67 -19.37 14.90
C VAL A 12 6.70 -17.91 14.45
N ALA A 13 6.61 -16.94 15.37
CA ALA A 13 6.68 -15.52 15.04
C ALA A 13 8.00 -15.13 14.35
N ASP A 14 9.13 -15.68 14.81
CA ASP A 14 10.44 -15.48 14.19
C ASP A 14 10.47 -16.09 12.77
N GLY A 15 9.87 -17.28 12.57
CA GLY A 15 9.74 -17.91 11.27
C GLY A 15 8.89 -17.09 10.29
N GLU A 16 7.74 -16.58 10.73
CA GLU A 16 6.88 -15.72 9.90
C GLU A 16 7.54 -14.37 9.56
N THR A 17 8.41 -13.86 10.44
CA THR A 17 9.25 -12.70 10.12
C THR A 17 10.21 -13.02 8.96
N GLY A 18 10.80 -14.22 8.96
CA GLY A 18 11.61 -14.72 7.86
C GLY A 18 10.84 -14.80 6.54
N HIS A 19 9.60 -15.30 6.57
CA HIS A 19 8.73 -15.33 5.38
C HIS A 19 8.47 -13.92 4.83
N ALA A 20 8.17 -12.96 5.70
CA ALA A 20 7.92 -11.58 5.29
C ALA A 20 9.15 -10.94 4.59
N HIS A 21 10.35 -11.14 5.14
CA HIS A 21 11.57 -10.65 4.50
C HIS A 21 11.85 -11.35 3.17
N GLY A 22 11.67 -12.68 3.09
CA GLY A 22 11.85 -13.41 1.84
C GLY A 22 10.88 -12.95 0.73
N HIS A 23 9.62 -12.63 1.08
CA HIS A 23 8.69 -12.03 0.14
C HIS A 23 9.15 -10.64 -0.33
N LEU A 24 9.63 -9.80 0.58
CA LEU A 24 10.12 -8.46 0.23
C LEU A 24 11.37 -8.51 -0.66
N GLU A 25 12.30 -9.43 -0.39
CA GLU A 25 13.47 -9.67 -1.24
C GLU A 25 13.06 -10.08 -2.66
N TYR A 26 12.10 -11.01 -2.78
CA TYR A 26 11.59 -11.41 -4.09
C TYR A 26 10.92 -10.25 -4.84
N LEU A 27 10.09 -9.45 -4.15
CA LEU A 27 9.46 -8.28 -4.76
C LEU A 27 10.47 -7.19 -5.16
N ALA A 28 11.61 -7.08 -4.48
CA ALA A 28 12.69 -6.20 -4.91
C ALA A 28 13.33 -6.65 -6.24
N GLU A 29 13.30 -7.94 -6.56
CA GLU A 29 13.78 -8.46 -7.85
C GLU A 29 12.75 -8.31 -8.97
N VAL A 30 11.46 -8.52 -8.68
CA VAL A 30 10.42 -8.61 -9.71
C VAL A 30 9.51 -7.38 -9.82
N GLY A 31 9.62 -6.44 -8.88
CA GLY A 31 8.72 -5.29 -8.74
C GLY A 31 7.43 -5.63 -8.01
N ASP A 32 6.68 -4.60 -7.63
CA ASP A 32 5.38 -4.73 -7.00
C ASP A 32 4.29 -4.99 -8.06
N PRO A 33 3.60 -6.15 -8.03
CA PRO A 33 2.54 -6.44 -9.00
C PRO A 33 1.30 -5.57 -8.84
N ALA A 34 1.11 -4.90 -7.70
CA ALA A 34 -0.03 -4.02 -7.47
C ALA A 34 0.14 -2.65 -8.17
N SER A 35 1.33 -2.05 -8.07
CA SER A 35 1.65 -0.79 -8.73
C SER A 35 2.29 -0.94 -10.12
N GLY A 36 2.91 -2.09 -10.40
CA GLY A 36 3.73 -2.31 -11.60
C GLY A 36 5.11 -1.63 -11.54
N GLU A 37 5.47 -1.04 -10.40
CA GLU A 37 6.72 -0.30 -10.20
C GLU A 37 7.76 -1.13 -9.44
N PRO A 38 9.07 -0.87 -9.62
CA PRO A 38 10.11 -1.45 -8.79
C PRO A 38 10.01 -1.00 -7.33
N ILE A 39 10.39 -1.87 -6.40
CA ILE A 39 10.56 -1.54 -4.98
C ILE A 39 11.99 -1.85 -4.54
N GLY A 40 12.47 -1.21 -3.48
CA GLY A 40 13.83 -1.42 -2.98
C GLY A 40 14.35 -0.25 -2.16
N ASP A 41 15.19 0.59 -2.77
CA ASP A 41 15.70 1.78 -2.10
C ASP A 41 14.61 2.84 -1.87
N THR A 42 14.95 3.88 -1.10
CA THR A 42 13.99 4.95 -0.77
C THR A 42 13.41 5.64 -2.01
N GLU A 43 14.21 5.81 -3.08
CA GLU A 43 13.74 6.46 -4.30
C GLU A 43 12.71 5.60 -5.03
N GLN A 44 13.00 4.29 -5.17
CA GLN A 44 12.10 3.31 -5.77
C GLN A 44 10.81 3.19 -4.98
N ASN A 45 10.89 3.06 -3.66
CA ASN A 45 9.72 2.95 -2.79
C ASN A 45 8.82 4.19 -2.90
N LEU A 46 9.40 5.40 -2.95
CA LEU A 46 8.62 6.62 -3.13
C LEU A 46 7.92 6.67 -4.50
N LYS A 47 8.58 6.24 -5.58
CA LYS A 47 7.97 6.17 -6.91
C LYS A 47 6.82 5.16 -6.95
N ALA A 48 7.01 3.96 -6.38
CA ALA A 48 5.98 2.95 -6.27
C ALA A 48 4.77 3.46 -5.46
N SER A 49 4.99 4.12 -4.32
CA SER A 49 3.92 4.75 -3.55
C SER A 49 3.19 5.83 -4.34
N ILE A 50 3.91 6.72 -5.06
CA ILE A 50 3.27 7.75 -5.90
C ILE A 50 2.37 7.11 -6.97
N ALA A 51 2.83 6.04 -7.62
CA ALA A 51 2.07 5.33 -8.64
C ALA A 51 0.78 4.72 -8.06
N GLY A 52 0.90 3.99 -6.95
CA GLY A 52 -0.24 3.40 -6.24
C GLY A 52 -1.27 4.44 -5.82
N GLU A 53 -0.84 5.44 -5.05
CA GLU A 53 -1.72 6.53 -4.58
C GLU A 53 -2.39 7.26 -5.76
N THR A 54 -1.66 7.48 -6.87
CA THR A 54 -2.21 8.10 -8.09
C THR A 54 -3.28 7.25 -8.74
N TYR A 55 -3.07 5.94 -8.84
CA TYR A 55 -4.11 5.04 -9.33
C TYR A 55 -5.35 5.09 -8.43
N GLU A 56 -5.15 5.12 -7.10
CA GLU A 56 -6.25 5.16 -6.14
C GLU A 56 -7.13 6.41 -6.30
N TYR A 57 -6.53 7.61 -6.30
CA TYR A 57 -7.33 8.84 -6.38
C TYR A 57 -7.83 9.18 -7.78
N THR A 58 -7.22 8.67 -8.86
CA THR A 58 -7.65 9.00 -10.23
C THR A 58 -8.55 7.96 -10.86
N GLN A 59 -8.41 6.67 -10.51
CA GLN A 59 -9.12 5.58 -11.14
C GLN A 59 -9.96 4.78 -10.14
N MET A 60 -9.32 4.19 -9.12
CA MET A 60 -9.97 3.19 -8.27
C MET A 60 -11.13 3.77 -7.46
N TYR A 61 -10.87 4.75 -6.60
CA TYR A 61 -11.92 5.35 -5.76
C TYR A 61 -12.98 6.11 -6.57
N PRO A 62 -12.64 6.88 -7.63
CA PRO A 62 -13.66 7.43 -8.52
C PRO A 62 -14.54 6.35 -9.18
N GLY A 63 -13.94 5.23 -9.59
CA GLY A 63 -14.66 4.07 -10.13
C GLY A 63 -15.60 3.45 -9.09
N PHE A 64 -15.12 3.23 -7.87
CA PHE A 64 -15.92 2.69 -6.77
C PHE A 64 -17.05 3.63 -6.37
N ALA A 65 -16.80 4.94 -6.30
CA ALA A 65 -17.82 5.94 -6.03
C ALA A 65 -18.91 5.93 -7.09
N LYS A 66 -18.53 5.78 -8.38
CA LYS A 66 -19.50 5.63 -9.46
C LYS A 66 -20.34 4.38 -9.30
N THR A 67 -19.73 3.21 -9.10
CA THR A 67 -20.46 1.94 -8.90
C THR A 67 -21.40 2.03 -7.69
N ALA A 68 -20.92 2.57 -6.56
CA ALA A 68 -21.75 2.75 -5.37
C ALA A 68 -22.96 3.66 -5.62
N ARG A 69 -22.83 4.73 -6.41
CA ARG A 69 -23.97 5.56 -6.83
C ARG A 69 -24.95 4.79 -7.71
N ASP A 70 -24.43 4.04 -8.69
CA ASP A 70 -25.24 3.25 -9.62
C ASP A 70 -26.06 2.18 -8.87
N GLU A 71 -25.52 1.65 -7.76
CA GLU A 71 -26.18 0.68 -6.88
C GLU A 71 -27.06 1.32 -5.78
N GLY A 72 -27.11 2.65 -5.69
CA GLY A 72 -27.96 3.38 -4.73
C GLY A 72 -27.34 3.60 -3.34
N PHE A 73 -26.04 3.36 -3.18
CA PHE A 73 -25.29 3.57 -1.93
C PHE A 73 -24.60 4.94 -1.88
N SER A 74 -25.38 6.01 -1.77
CA SER A 74 -24.86 7.39 -1.82
C SER A 74 -23.84 7.71 -0.72
N GLU A 75 -24.05 7.26 0.52
CA GLU A 75 -23.10 7.50 1.63
C GLU A 75 -21.75 6.81 1.38
N ILE A 76 -21.77 5.60 0.81
CA ILE A 76 -20.56 4.86 0.46
C ILE A 76 -19.82 5.57 -0.69
N ALA A 77 -20.55 6.10 -1.66
CA ALA A 77 -19.94 6.86 -2.74
C ALA A 77 -19.23 8.13 -2.25
N GLU A 78 -19.87 8.90 -1.35
CA GLU A 78 -19.27 10.08 -0.73
C GLU A 78 -18.04 9.72 0.12
N TRP A 79 -18.07 8.56 0.76
CA TRP A 79 -16.93 8.03 1.48
C TRP A 79 -15.75 7.73 0.54
N PHE A 80 -15.98 7.04 -0.59
CA PHE A 80 -14.93 6.79 -1.58
C PHE A 80 -14.35 8.08 -2.17
N GLU A 81 -15.17 9.12 -2.40
CA GLU A 81 -14.65 10.41 -2.83
C GLU A 81 -13.81 11.11 -1.76
N THR A 82 -14.10 10.86 -0.49
CA THR A 82 -13.28 11.35 0.63
C THR A 82 -11.93 10.66 0.66
N LEU A 83 -11.90 9.33 0.45
CA LEU A 83 -10.66 8.57 0.34
C LEU A 83 -9.82 9.05 -0.86
N ALA A 84 -10.43 9.26 -2.03
CA ALA A 84 -9.73 9.81 -3.19
C ALA A 84 -9.03 11.16 -2.88
N ARG A 85 -9.65 12.03 -2.08
CA ARG A 85 -9.01 13.30 -1.66
C ARG A 85 -7.83 13.06 -0.71
N ALA A 86 -7.91 12.06 0.16
CA ALA A 86 -6.81 11.68 1.05
C ALA A 86 -5.61 11.14 0.25
N GLU A 87 -5.85 10.20 -0.66
CA GLU A 87 -4.77 9.59 -1.45
C GLU A 87 -4.10 10.60 -2.40
N LYS A 88 -4.85 11.59 -2.90
CA LYS A 88 -4.27 12.72 -3.62
C LYS A 88 -3.27 13.52 -2.75
N SER A 89 -3.58 13.68 -1.46
CA SER A 89 -2.67 14.32 -0.50
C SER A 89 -1.44 13.46 -0.25
N HIS A 90 -1.61 12.14 -0.09
CA HIS A 90 -0.50 11.19 0.08
C HIS A 90 0.45 11.20 -1.13
N ALA A 91 -0.08 11.10 -2.36
CA ALA A 91 0.71 11.20 -3.59
C ALA A 91 1.53 12.51 -3.65
N GLY A 92 0.94 13.63 -3.23
CA GLY A 92 1.63 14.92 -3.12
C GLY A 92 2.79 14.88 -2.12
N ARG A 93 2.56 14.33 -0.92
CA ARG A 93 3.59 14.23 0.13
C ARG A 93 4.74 13.30 -0.28
N PHE A 94 4.46 12.17 -0.91
CA PHE A 94 5.51 11.29 -1.45
C PHE A 94 6.28 11.96 -2.58
N SER A 95 5.59 12.71 -3.46
CA SER A 95 6.24 13.47 -4.52
C SER A 95 7.20 14.53 -3.98
N ASP A 96 6.83 15.21 -2.89
CA ASP A 96 7.70 16.18 -2.23
C ASP A 96 8.87 15.50 -1.51
N GLY A 97 8.63 14.34 -0.88
CA GLY A 97 9.69 13.49 -0.34
C GLY A 97 10.71 13.08 -1.40
N LEU A 98 10.24 12.65 -2.58
CA LEU A 98 11.09 12.25 -3.70
C LEU A 98 11.94 13.42 -4.21
N LYS A 99 11.36 14.61 -4.37
CA LYS A 99 12.09 15.82 -4.78
C LYS A 99 13.18 16.20 -3.76
N SER A 100 12.98 15.90 -2.48
CA SER A 100 13.95 16.21 -1.42
C SER A 100 15.18 15.29 -1.40
N LEU A 101 15.16 14.18 -2.16
CA LEU A 101 16.31 13.30 -2.34
C LEU A 101 17.32 13.83 -3.37
N ALA A 102 16.91 14.81 -4.20
CA ALA A 102 17.69 15.37 -5.31
C ALA A 102 18.61 16.52 -4.88
#